data_AF-A0A8S9JSI9-F1
#
_entry.id   AF-A0A8S9JSI9-F1
#
_cell.length_a   1.000
_cell.length_b   1.000
_cell.length_c   1.000
_cell.angle_alpha   90.00
_cell.angle_beta   90.00
_cell.angle_gamma   90.00
#
_symmetry.space_group_name_H-M   'P 1'
#
loop_
_entity.id
_entity.type
_entity.pdbx_description
1 polymer ?
#
loop_
_entity_poly.entity_id
_entity_poly.type
_entity_poly.pdbx_seq_one_letter_code
_entity_poly.pdbx_strand_id
1 'polypeptide(L)'
;MSDSVNSSSASNHFDGQLSALREANVQLGFRIRTKVQEMEEFNKKTTTSKDELIASITCIGKCIDSLERALFQNRVVINNKVNPPMLVRISKDMTNDTLRSNAKLLMDHFKKHTLQYFSNAFFPPVTAPDGDVLPKFAIFRSHLEKCESLFDQVMMEGYDCNLQDI
;
A
#
# COMPACT_ATOMS: atom_id res chain seq x y z
N MET A 1 44.88 -15.17 -26.88
CA MET A 1 43.51 -15.65 -27.12
C MET A 1 42.80 -15.53 -25.79
N SER A 2 42.15 -14.40 -25.56
CA SER A 2 41.66 -14.02 -24.23
C SER A 2 40.16 -13.70 -24.29
N ASP A 3 39.47 -14.22 -23.28
CA ASP A 3 38.21 -13.77 -22.69
C ASP A 3 36.92 -13.90 -23.52
N SER A 4 36.27 -15.06 -23.42
CA SER A 4 34.91 -15.29 -23.93
C SER A 4 33.99 -16.08 -22.96
N VAL A 5 34.33 -16.21 -21.67
CA VAL A 5 33.62 -17.18 -20.79
C VAL A 5 32.79 -16.55 -19.65
N ASN A 6 32.79 -15.23 -19.45
CA ASN A 6 32.16 -14.62 -18.26
C ASN A 6 30.85 -13.83 -18.48
N SER A 7 30.35 -13.65 -19.71
CA SER A 7 29.12 -12.84 -19.91
C SER A 7 27.83 -13.65 -19.73
N SER A 8 27.83 -14.93 -20.10
CA SER A 8 26.62 -15.77 -20.10
C SER A 8 26.15 -16.13 -18.69
N SER A 9 27.07 -16.43 -17.78
CA SER A 9 26.79 -16.75 -16.38
C SER A 9 26.32 -15.53 -15.58
N ALA A 10 26.86 -14.34 -15.87
CA ALA A 10 26.43 -13.09 -15.26
C ALA A 10 25.02 -12.66 -15.74
N SER A 11 24.73 -12.81 -17.03
CA SER A 11 23.40 -12.57 -17.60
C SER A 11 22.36 -13.50 -16.98
N ASN A 12 22.62 -14.80 -16.96
CA ASN A 12 21.70 -15.79 -16.39
C ASN A 12 21.43 -15.55 -14.88
N HIS A 13 22.44 -15.08 -14.14
CA HIS A 13 22.29 -14.76 -12.73
C HIS A 13 21.42 -13.51 -12.51
N PHE A 14 21.62 -12.46 -13.31
CA PHE A 14 20.82 -11.24 -13.28
C PHE A 14 19.35 -11.51 -13.65
N ASP A 15 19.13 -12.29 -14.70
CA ASP A 15 17.79 -12.71 -15.14
C ASP A 15 17.05 -13.48 -14.03
N GLY A 16 17.76 -14.36 -13.33
CA GLY A 16 17.23 -15.09 -12.17
C GLY A 16 16.84 -14.19 -11.00
N GLN A 17 17.69 -13.20 -10.66
CA GLN A 17 17.39 -12.23 -9.59
C GLN A 17 16.20 -11.34 -9.94
N LEU A 18 16.10 -10.88 -11.18
CA LEU A 18 15.00 -10.04 -11.63
C LEU A 18 13.67 -10.80 -11.64
N SER A 19 13.70 -12.07 -12.06
CA SER A 19 12.54 -12.97 -11.98
C SER A 19 12.05 -13.14 -10.53
N ALA A 20 12.96 -13.45 -9.61
CA ALA A 20 12.64 -13.56 -8.18
C ALA A 20 12.09 -12.26 -7.59
N LEU A 21 12.62 -11.11 -8.01
CA LEU A 21 12.10 -9.80 -7.60
C LEU A 21 10.68 -9.57 -8.11
N ARG A 22 10.39 -9.89 -9.38
CA ARG A 22 9.04 -9.81 -9.94
C ARG A 22 8.07 -10.67 -9.15
N GLU A 23 8.43 -11.91 -8.87
CA GLU A 23 7.61 -12.83 -8.08
C GLU A 23 7.35 -12.28 -6.67
N ALA A 24 8.39 -11.80 -5.97
CA ALA A 24 8.23 -11.21 -4.64
C ALA A 24 7.25 -10.01 -4.63
N ASN A 25 7.28 -9.18 -5.67
CA ASN A 25 6.36 -8.03 -5.80
C ASN A 25 4.93 -8.47 -6.14
N VAL A 26 4.76 -9.51 -6.95
CA VAL A 26 3.45 -10.14 -7.19
C VAL A 26 2.87 -10.65 -5.87
N GLN A 27 3.68 -11.36 -5.08
CA GLN A 27 3.26 -11.87 -3.78
C GLN A 27 2.89 -10.75 -2.81
N LEU A 28 3.67 -9.66 -2.76
CA LEU A 28 3.32 -8.47 -1.98
C LEU A 28 1.97 -7.87 -2.41
N GLY A 29 1.72 -7.77 -3.72
CA GLY A 29 0.43 -7.30 -4.24
C GLY A 29 -0.74 -8.17 -3.77
N PHE A 30 -0.57 -9.49 -3.75
CA PHE A 30 -1.58 -10.41 -3.21
C PHE A 30 -1.78 -10.23 -1.70
N ARG A 31 -0.70 -10.14 -0.92
CA ARG A 31 -0.81 -9.94 0.53
C ARG A 31 -1.52 -8.65 0.87
N ILE A 32 -1.20 -7.54 0.18
CA ILE A 32 -1.90 -6.26 0.38
C ILE A 32 -3.39 -6.39 0.06
N ARG A 33 -3.75 -7.09 -1.00
CA ARG A 33 -5.16 -7.32 -1.34
C ARG A 33 -5.89 -8.06 -0.21
N THR A 34 -5.26 -9.09 0.34
CA THR A 34 -5.77 -9.82 1.50
C THR A 34 -5.91 -8.91 2.71
N LYS A 35 -4.87 -8.12 3.04
CA LYS A 35 -4.89 -7.18 4.17
C LYS A 35 -5.98 -6.12 4.05
N VAL A 36 -6.24 -5.63 2.85
CA VAL A 36 -7.36 -4.71 2.59
C VAL A 36 -8.70 -5.38 2.90
N GLN A 37 -8.89 -6.63 2.51
CA GLN A 37 -10.11 -7.39 2.81
C GLN A 37 -10.25 -7.64 4.31
N GLU A 38 -9.17 -8.08 4.98
CA GLU A 38 -9.13 -8.30 6.42
C GLU A 38 -9.49 -7.01 7.19
N MET A 39 -8.94 -5.86 6.77
CA MET A 39 -9.24 -4.57 7.38
C MET A 39 -10.69 -4.11 7.12
N GLU A 40 -11.24 -4.40 5.93
CA GLU A 40 -12.68 -4.17 5.66
C GLU A 40 -13.58 -5.00 6.58
N GLU A 41 -13.21 -6.25 6.84
CA GLU A 41 -13.94 -7.12 7.76
C GLU A 41 -13.78 -6.67 9.21
N PHE A 42 -12.55 -6.31 9.62
CA PHE A 42 -12.26 -5.75 10.93
C PHE A 42 -13.13 -4.53 11.23
N ASN A 43 -13.24 -3.59 10.28
CA ASN A 43 -14.07 -2.39 10.44
C ASN A 43 -15.59 -2.68 10.52
N LYS A 44 -16.05 -3.81 9.99
CA LYS A 44 -17.48 -4.20 10.01
C LYS A 44 -17.87 -4.94 11.29
N LYS A 45 -16.93 -5.58 11.99
CA LYS A 45 -17.24 -6.35 13.20
C LYS A 45 -17.87 -5.46 14.26
N THR A 46 -18.93 -5.96 14.88
CA THR A 46 -19.62 -5.27 15.99
C THR A 46 -18.76 -5.24 17.25
N THR A 47 -17.83 -6.18 17.38
CA THR A 47 -16.87 -6.29 18.49
C THR A 47 -15.70 -5.32 18.37
N THR A 48 -15.47 -4.71 17.21
CA THR A 48 -14.43 -3.69 17.03
C THR A 48 -14.81 -2.45 17.83
N SER A 49 -13.95 -2.10 18.76
CA SER A 49 -14.09 -0.98 19.66
C SER A 49 -13.96 0.36 18.94
N LYS A 50 -14.34 1.42 19.65
CA LYS A 50 -14.25 2.79 19.16
C LYS A 50 -12.80 3.20 18.83
N ASP A 51 -11.88 2.85 19.72
CA ASP A 51 -10.47 3.22 19.59
C ASP A 51 -9.82 2.47 18.42
N GLU A 52 -10.15 1.18 18.25
CA GLU A 52 -9.73 0.40 17.09
C GLU A 52 -10.25 0.98 15.76
N LEU A 53 -11.50 1.47 15.72
CA LEU A 53 -12.03 2.15 14.54
C LEU A 53 -11.29 3.46 14.26
N ILE A 54 -10.94 4.23 15.29
CA ILE A 54 -10.15 5.47 15.15
C ILE A 54 -8.73 5.14 14.64
N ALA A 55 -8.09 4.13 15.20
CA ALA A 55 -6.77 3.65 14.78
C ALA A 55 -6.80 3.18 13.32
N SER A 56 -7.82 2.43 12.93
CA SER A 56 -8.06 2.00 11.55
C SER A 56 -8.21 3.17 10.59
N ILE A 57 -9.08 4.15 10.89
CA ILE A 57 -9.26 5.36 10.06
C ILE A 57 -7.93 6.11 9.90
N THR A 58 -7.19 6.26 11.00
CA THR A 58 -5.88 6.94 11.02
C THR A 58 -4.85 6.21 10.17
N CYS A 59 -4.78 4.88 10.31
CA CYS A 59 -3.90 4.01 9.54
C CYS A 59 -4.20 4.08 8.03
N ILE A 60 -5.48 3.95 7.64
CA ILE A 60 -5.88 4.04 6.24
C ILE A 60 -5.52 5.42 5.66
N GLY A 61 -5.75 6.49 6.42
CA GLY A 61 -5.33 7.84 6.05
C GLY A 61 -3.81 7.95 5.82
N LYS A 62 -2.99 7.43 6.75
CA LYS A 62 -1.52 7.39 6.60
C LYS A 62 -1.08 6.63 5.35
N CYS A 63 -1.76 5.53 5.03
CA CYS A 63 -1.52 4.77 3.81
C CYS A 63 -1.86 5.58 2.56
N ILE A 64 -3.03 6.21 2.52
CA ILE A 64 -3.43 7.07 1.40
C ILE A 64 -2.38 8.15 1.19
N ASP A 65 -2.04 8.90 2.24
CA ASP A 65 -1.08 9.99 2.16
C ASP A 65 0.31 9.51 1.73
N SER A 66 0.76 8.35 2.21
CA SER A 66 2.04 7.74 1.82
C SER A 66 2.10 7.46 0.32
N LEU A 67 1.05 6.81 -0.22
CA LEU A 67 0.98 6.47 -1.64
C LEU A 67 0.81 7.72 -2.52
N GLU A 68 -0.01 8.68 -2.10
CA GLU A 68 -0.18 9.94 -2.83
C GLU A 68 1.10 10.78 -2.86
N ARG A 69 1.84 10.86 -1.75
CA ARG A 69 3.14 11.52 -1.71
C ARG A 69 4.14 10.87 -2.65
N ALA A 70 4.17 9.53 -2.71
CA ALA A 70 5.04 8.81 -3.63
C ALA A 70 4.71 9.12 -5.10
N LEU A 71 3.43 9.14 -5.46
CA LEU A 71 2.96 9.53 -6.79
C LEU A 71 3.41 10.95 -7.14
N PHE A 72 3.23 11.89 -6.22
CA PHE A 72 3.62 13.29 -6.40
C PHE A 72 5.14 13.47 -6.55
N GLN A 73 5.93 12.87 -5.65
CA GLN A 73 7.39 12.96 -5.66
C GLN A 73 8.00 12.39 -6.95
N ASN A 74 7.39 11.35 -7.50
CA ASN A 74 7.78 10.74 -8.76
C ASN A 74 7.09 11.36 -9.99
N ARG A 75 6.43 12.51 -9.83
CA ARG A 75 5.78 13.28 -10.91
C ARG A 75 4.80 12.46 -11.75
N VAL A 76 4.10 11.51 -11.12
CA VAL A 76 3.11 10.67 -11.79
C VAL A 76 1.85 11.49 -12.05
N VAL A 77 1.45 11.59 -13.32
CA VAL A 77 0.21 12.28 -13.73
C VAL A 77 -0.94 11.28 -13.78
N ILE A 78 -1.98 11.52 -12.98
CA ILE A 78 -3.19 10.71 -12.95
C ILE A 78 -4.32 11.50 -13.61
N ASN A 79 -4.68 11.10 -14.83
CA ASN A 79 -5.86 11.62 -15.49
C ASN A 79 -7.11 11.16 -14.74
N ASN A 80 -8.04 12.09 -14.47
CA ASN A 80 -9.27 11.84 -13.71
C ASN A 80 -9.02 11.38 -12.26
N LYS A 81 -8.05 11.98 -11.56
CA LYS A 81 -7.82 11.73 -10.13
C LYS A 81 -9.11 11.98 -9.35
N VAL A 82 -9.55 10.96 -8.62
CA VAL A 82 -10.66 11.09 -7.66
C VAL A 82 -10.10 11.67 -6.35
N ASN A 83 -10.75 12.69 -5.82
CA ASN A 83 -10.37 13.28 -4.53
C ASN A 83 -10.75 12.35 -3.36
N PRO A 84 -9.95 12.32 -2.28
CA PRO A 84 -10.33 11.64 -1.05
C PRO A 84 -11.70 12.12 -0.53
N PRO A 85 -12.50 11.23 0.08
CA PRO A 85 -13.77 11.63 0.66
C PRO A 85 -13.55 12.64 1.80
N MET A 86 -14.43 13.64 1.91
CA MET A 86 -14.45 14.49 3.10
C MET A 86 -14.94 13.66 4.28
N LEU A 87 -14.05 13.41 5.23
CA LEU A 87 -14.40 12.71 6.46
C LEU A 87 -15.00 13.69 7.46
N VAL A 88 -15.96 13.20 8.25
CA VAL A 88 -16.32 13.92 9.47
C VAL A 88 -15.09 13.91 10.38
N ARG A 89 -14.68 15.09 10.86
CA ARG A 89 -13.49 15.25 11.70
C ARG A 89 -13.59 14.33 12.93
N ILE A 90 -12.63 13.41 13.07
CA ILE A 90 -12.62 12.45 14.19
C ILE A 90 -12.69 13.24 15.50
N SER A 91 -13.70 12.94 16.30
CA SER A 91 -13.86 13.49 17.64
C SER A 91 -14.19 12.37 18.62
N LYS A 92 -13.85 12.58 19.89
CA LYS A 92 -14.10 11.59 20.96
C LYS A 92 -15.59 11.33 21.17
N ASP A 93 -16.49 12.17 20.66
CA ASP A 93 -17.94 12.04 20.84
C ASP A 93 -18.63 11.29 19.70
N MET A 94 -17.90 10.92 18.63
CA MET A 94 -18.49 10.18 17.51
C MET A 94 -19.06 8.83 17.92
N THR A 95 -20.15 8.42 17.29
CA THR A 95 -20.68 7.06 17.48
C THR A 95 -19.83 6.05 16.70
N ASN A 96 -19.88 4.78 17.10
CA ASN A 96 -19.23 3.71 16.34
C ASN A 96 -19.77 3.64 14.90
N ASP A 97 -21.04 3.93 14.67
CA ASP A 97 -21.62 3.89 13.33
C ASP A 97 -21.07 4.99 12.41
N THR A 98 -20.84 6.20 12.95
CA THR A 98 -20.15 7.27 12.23
C THR A 98 -18.70 6.87 11.92
N LEU A 99 -17.99 6.28 12.88
CA LEU A 99 -16.62 5.82 12.67
C LEU A 99 -16.53 4.70 11.64
N ARG A 100 -17.43 3.69 11.69
CA ARG A 100 -17.51 2.63 10.67
C ARG A 100 -17.82 3.19 9.29
N SER A 101 -18.69 4.19 9.21
CA SER A 101 -19.01 4.87 7.95
C SER A 101 -17.79 5.61 7.39
N ASN A 102 -17.04 6.32 8.22
CA ASN A 102 -15.78 6.97 7.83
C ASN A 102 -14.73 5.94 7.37
N ALA A 103 -14.54 4.86 8.14
CA ALA A 103 -13.58 3.80 7.81
C ALA A 103 -13.92 3.13 6.47
N LYS A 104 -15.22 2.87 6.22
CA LYS A 104 -15.69 2.34 4.95
C LYS A 104 -15.40 3.29 3.79
N LEU A 105 -15.75 4.58 3.92
CA LEU A 105 -15.49 5.58 2.87
C LEU A 105 -14.00 5.67 2.52
N LEU A 106 -13.14 5.72 3.55
CA LEU A 106 -11.70 5.72 3.36
C LEU A 106 -11.20 4.45 2.69
N MET A 107 -11.65 3.29 3.15
CA MET A 107 -11.19 2.01 2.60
C MET A 107 -11.63 1.82 1.15
N ASP A 108 -12.87 2.22 0.83
CA ASP A 108 -13.37 2.23 -0.55
C ASP A 108 -12.49 3.14 -1.43
N HIS A 109 -12.13 4.33 -0.95
CA HIS A 109 -11.25 5.24 -1.68
C HIS A 109 -9.84 4.66 -1.84
N PHE A 110 -9.24 4.16 -0.76
CA PHE A 110 -7.92 3.54 -0.77
C PHE A 110 -7.85 2.40 -1.79
N LYS A 111 -8.80 1.45 -1.73
CA LYS A 111 -8.82 0.27 -2.60
C LYS A 111 -9.08 0.61 -4.06
N LYS A 112 -10.08 1.47 -4.33
CA LYS A 112 -10.56 1.73 -5.70
C LYS A 112 -9.74 2.79 -6.43
N HIS A 113 -9.08 3.68 -5.70
CA HIS A 113 -8.40 4.82 -6.29
C HIS A 113 -6.93 4.81 -5.93
N THR A 114 -6.58 5.04 -4.66
CA THR A 114 -5.18 5.28 -4.28
C THR A 114 -4.28 4.08 -4.58
N LEU A 115 -4.65 2.89 -4.12
CA LEU A 115 -3.89 1.66 -4.36
C LEU A 115 -3.84 1.29 -5.85
N GLN A 116 -4.94 1.51 -6.57
CA GLN A 116 -5.00 1.25 -8.01
C GLN A 116 -4.04 2.18 -8.78
N TYR A 117 -4.10 3.48 -8.53
CA TYR A 117 -3.23 4.45 -9.17
C TYR A 117 -1.76 4.18 -8.87
N PHE A 118 -1.45 3.89 -7.59
CA PHE A 118 -0.10 3.56 -7.15
C PHE A 118 0.41 2.29 -7.83
N SER A 119 -0.40 1.23 -7.86
CA SER A 119 -0.03 -0.03 -8.52
C SER A 119 0.19 0.16 -10.02
N ASN A 120 -0.69 0.91 -10.70
CA ASN A 120 -0.52 1.17 -12.13
C ASN A 120 0.76 1.98 -12.45
N ALA A 121 1.20 2.84 -11.55
CA ALA A 121 2.39 3.65 -11.74
C ALA A 121 3.70 2.87 -11.51
N PHE A 122 3.73 2.04 -10.46
CA PHE A 122 4.96 1.43 -9.93
C PHE A 122 5.02 -0.09 -10.05
N PHE A 123 3.98 -0.74 -10.56
CA PHE A 123 4.03 -2.16 -10.93
C PHE A 123 4.30 -2.27 -12.44
N PRO A 124 5.57 -2.41 -12.87
CA PRO A 124 5.93 -2.42 -14.28
C PRO A 124 5.28 -3.62 -15.01
N PRO A 125 4.85 -3.44 -16.28
CA PRO A 125 4.43 -4.55 -17.10
C PRO A 125 5.58 -5.55 -17.30
N VAL A 126 5.24 -6.78 -17.69
CA VAL A 126 6.23 -7.84 -17.97
C VAL A 126 7.20 -7.42 -19.08
N THR A 127 6.76 -6.55 -19.99
CA THR A 127 7.55 -6.04 -21.12
C THR A 127 8.42 -4.82 -20.80
N ALA A 128 8.39 -4.30 -19.56
CA ALA A 128 9.20 -3.13 -19.19
C ALA A 128 10.71 -3.47 -19.23
N PRO A 129 11.56 -2.55 -19.74
CA PRO A 129 13.01 -2.72 -19.71
C PRO A 129 13.54 -2.87 -18.27
N ASP A 130 14.54 -3.71 -18.07
CA ASP A 130 15.05 -4.06 -16.73
C ASP A 130 15.52 -2.84 -15.92
N GLY A 131 16.11 -1.85 -16.60
CA GLY A 131 16.53 -0.58 -15.98
C GLY A 131 15.39 0.23 -15.36
N ASP A 132 14.16 0.06 -15.85
CA ASP A 132 12.96 0.71 -15.31
C ASP A 132 12.25 -0.12 -14.24
N VAL A 133 12.55 -1.42 -14.17
CA VAL A 133 11.86 -2.37 -13.30
C VAL A 133 12.32 -2.25 -11.85
N LEU A 134 13.64 -2.21 -11.63
CA LEU A 134 14.21 -2.16 -10.28
C LEU A 134 13.74 -0.92 -9.47
N PRO A 135 13.83 0.31 -9.99
CA PRO A 135 13.43 1.50 -9.22
C PRO A 135 11.92 1.51 -8.92
N LYS A 136 11.10 1.07 -9.88
CA LYS A 136 9.65 0.99 -9.70
C LYS A 136 9.27 -0.01 -8.61
N PHE A 137 9.88 -1.19 -8.61
CA PHE A 137 9.65 -2.16 -7.53
C PHE A 137 10.19 -1.70 -6.19
N ALA A 138 11.31 -0.97 -6.13
CA ALA A 138 11.79 -0.40 -4.86
C ALA A 138 10.76 0.55 -4.24
N ILE A 139 10.17 1.45 -5.04
CA ILE A 139 9.09 2.34 -4.61
C ILE A 139 7.87 1.51 -4.21
N PHE A 140 7.43 0.58 -5.05
CA PHE A 140 6.26 -0.27 -4.80
C PHE A 140 6.36 -0.98 -3.44
N ARG A 141 7.49 -1.63 -3.17
CA ARG A 141 7.74 -2.35 -1.91
C ARG A 141 7.77 -1.44 -0.71
N SER A 142 8.58 -0.39 -0.75
CA SER A 142 8.81 0.49 0.40
C SER A 142 7.51 1.08 0.97
N HIS A 143 6.55 1.40 0.10
CA HIS A 143 5.28 1.96 0.53
C HIS A 143 4.23 0.90 0.89
N LEU A 144 4.17 -0.21 0.15
CA LEU A 144 3.19 -1.27 0.44
C LEU A 144 3.55 -2.08 1.69
N GLU A 145 4.81 -2.45 1.89
CA GLU A 145 5.25 -3.14 3.12
C GLU A 145 4.96 -2.27 4.37
N LYS A 146 5.10 -0.95 4.26
CA LYS A 146 4.70 -0.02 5.33
C LYS A 146 3.18 -0.05 5.59
N CYS A 147 2.37 -0.13 4.54
CA CYS A 147 0.92 -0.25 4.69
C CYS A 147 0.48 -1.60 5.27
N GLU A 148 1.10 -2.69 4.82
CA GLU A 148 0.91 -4.04 5.39
C GLU A 148 1.17 -4.00 6.90
N SER A 149 2.31 -3.46 7.31
CA SER A 149 2.69 -3.34 8.72
C SER A 149 1.71 -2.50 9.55
N LEU A 150 1.22 -1.37 9.03
CA LEU A 150 0.24 -0.56 9.73
C LEU A 150 -1.12 -1.28 9.87
N PHE A 151 -1.54 -2.03 8.86
CA PHE A 151 -2.76 -2.83 8.94
C PHE A 151 -2.64 -3.94 9.98
N ASP A 152 -1.50 -4.64 10.02
CA ASP A 152 -1.23 -5.68 11.01
C ASP A 152 -1.23 -5.12 12.43
N GLN A 153 -0.58 -3.98 12.64
CA GLN A 153 -0.56 -3.28 13.93
C GLN A 153 -1.97 -2.96 14.46
N VAL A 154 -2.84 -2.42 13.61
CA VAL A 154 -4.23 -2.12 14.00
C VAL A 154 -5.00 -3.40 14.33
N MET A 155 -4.86 -4.46 13.52
CA MET A 155 -5.66 -5.67 13.67
C MET A 155 -5.18 -6.62 14.77
N MET A 156 -3.87 -6.65 15.07
CA MET A 156 -3.29 -7.61 16.02
C MET A 156 -2.96 -7.01 17.39
N GLU A 157 -2.64 -5.71 17.45
CA GLU A 157 -2.08 -5.10 18.67
C GLU A 157 -3.06 -4.16 19.38
N GLY A 158 -4.27 -3.96 18.85
CA GLY A 158 -5.27 -3.06 19.45
C GLY A 158 -4.77 -1.61 19.52
N TYR A 159 -4.12 -1.17 18.44
CA TYR A 159 -3.16 -0.05 18.43
C TYR A 159 -3.65 1.25 19.11
N ASP A 160 -2.91 1.70 20.12
CA ASP A 160 -2.96 3.05 20.67
C ASP A 160 -2.06 3.95 19.80
N CYS A 161 -2.66 4.64 18.82
CA CYS A 161 -1.94 5.59 17.98
C CYS A 161 -1.51 6.82 18.82
N ASN A 162 -0.42 6.72 19.58
CA ASN A 162 0.27 7.92 20.03
C ASN A 162 0.76 8.68 18.80
N LEU A 163 0.16 9.86 18.61
CA LEU A 163 0.24 10.77 17.47
C LEU A 163 1.63 11.39 17.23
N GLN A 164 2.71 10.87 17.81
CA GLN A 164 3.94 11.65 17.95
C GLN A 164 5.10 11.34 17.00
N ASP A 165 5.19 10.19 16.34
CA ASP A 165 6.38 9.92 15.52
C ASP A 165 6.06 9.25 14.17
N ILE A 166 5.76 10.08 13.15
CA ILE A 166 6.22 9.94 11.75
C ILE A 166 6.39 11.33 11.16
#